data_AF-A0A0A0JLJ8-F1
#
_entry.id   AF-A0A0A0JLJ8-F1
#
_cell.length_a   1.000
_cell.length_b   1.000
_cell.length_c   1.000
_cell.angle_alpha   90.00
_cell.angle_beta   90.00
_cell.angle_gamma   90.00
#
_symmetry.space_group_name_H-M   'P 1'
#
loop_
_entity.id
_entity.type
_entity.pdbx_description
1 polymer ?
#
loop_
_entity_poly.entity_id
_entity_poly.type
_entity_poly.pdbx_seq_one_letter_code
_entity_poly.pdbx_strand_id
1 'polypeptide(L)'
;QPQLAPPPVDGPQRDGDAVDAAAGAAASAVLALLDELLDSWSQTPPRVLRTGGLAVRDLKAAAARLDTTPEHTAYLVELALIGDLVADDGEVDPHWVPTAEYDAWQTEPGGERWARLALAWLATTRAPHRVGSRTDAAAVVNALGPDVQWPPIRSLRREVLDLLASAEPGVATTPAGLAAAVRWRRPRRVPRTLEDVVESVLGEAAWLGVTGHGALSVAGRALLASEGDVAVVAESIHPHLPAPVDAVLLQADLTAIAPGPVTGSLAAFLRLVADVESRGGATVHRFSDASIRRCLDTGWTGEDILAGLRDASRTPVPQPLEYLVRDVARRHGTVRVRGVGAIVRSEDEAGLDVMLANRRLAALQLRRIAPTVLTSPAGPEVVLEMLREEGFSPVGESPSGTVTVPTRPVRRAVRRASVDSALVHAMDRAQIGSLVSGLRAAESHAQARAAAAPGGRSGPAIPANDPTTSVAVLREAIADGRAVWLGYSDGIGRTQRLLFYPERLDGGRVSGVSDGITRTLSIHRITGVVAD
;
A
#
# COMPACT_ATOMS: atom_id res chain seq x y z
N GLN A 1 42.85 -2.38 3.67
CA GLN A 1 42.76 -0.91 3.39
C GLN A 1 41.36 -0.63 2.86
N PRO A 2 40.74 0.53 3.16
CA PRO A 2 39.44 0.86 2.59
C PRO A 2 39.56 1.00 1.07
N GLN A 3 38.64 0.38 0.33
CA GLN A 3 38.59 0.51 -1.12
C GLN A 3 38.05 1.90 -1.48
N LEU A 4 38.91 2.77 -2.02
CA LEU A 4 38.57 4.17 -2.31
C LEU A 4 37.94 4.40 -3.69
N ALA A 5 38.03 3.41 -4.59
CA ALA A 5 37.39 3.44 -5.90
C ALA A 5 36.10 2.62 -5.90
N PRO A 6 35.02 3.09 -6.58
CA PRO A 6 33.79 2.31 -6.69
C PRO A 6 34.07 0.98 -7.41
N PRO A 7 33.46 -0.14 -6.96
CA PRO A 7 33.44 -1.36 -7.75
C PRO A 7 32.86 -1.07 -9.14
N PRO A 8 33.44 -1.63 -10.22
CA PRO A 8 32.85 -1.51 -11.55
C PRO A 8 31.46 -2.17 -11.56
N VAL A 9 30.52 -1.54 -12.25
CA VAL A 9 29.21 -2.13 -12.56
C VAL A 9 29.30 -2.62 -14.00
N ASP A 10 29.91 -3.80 -14.18
CA ASP A 10 30.14 -4.44 -15.47
C ASP A 10 29.31 -5.71 -15.61
N GLY A 11 29.29 -6.26 -16.83
CA GLY A 11 28.50 -7.45 -17.18
C GLY A 11 28.44 -7.67 -18.69
N PRO A 12 27.83 -8.77 -19.14
CA PRO A 12 27.60 -9.01 -20.56
C PRO A 12 26.79 -7.89 -21.21
N GLN A 13 27.22 -7.48 -22.40
CA GLN A 13 26.50 -6.55 -23.26
C GLN A 13 25.29 -7.24 -23.89
N ARG A 14 24.13 -6.58 -23.83
CA ARG A 14 22.89 -6.98 -24.49
C ARG A 14 22.59 -6.02 -25.64
N ASP A 15 21.90 -6.55 -26.64
CA ASP A 15 21.32 -5.75 -27.71
C ASP A 15 20.21 -4.86 -27.15
N GLY A 16 20.25 -3.56 -27.46
CA GLY A 16 19.33 -2.57 -26.89
C GLY A 16 17.88 -2.83 -27.28
N ASP A 17 17.63 -3.11 -28.56
CA ASP A 17 16.29 -3.39 -29.08
C ASP A 17 15.71 -4.66 -28.44
N ALA A 18 16.54 -5.70 -28.25
CA ALA A 18 16.13 -6.90 -27.53
C ALA A 18 15.79 -6.63 -26.05
N VAL A 19 16.56 -5.76 -25.36
CA VAL A 19 16.28 -5.34 -23.98
C VAL A 19 14.92 -4.64 -23.90
N ASP A 20 14.67 -3.68 -24.79
CA ASP A 20 13.43 -2.90 -24.77
C ASP A 20 12.21 -3.75 -25.17
N ALA A 21 12.36 -4.66 -26.14
CA ALA A 21 11.32 -5.62 -26.50
C ALA A 21 10.97 -6.57 -25.33
N ALA A 22 11.97 -7.07 -24.60
CA ALA A 22 11.75 -7.91 -23.43
C ALA A 22 11.07 -7.14 -22.29
N ALA A 23 11.46 -5.88 -22.09
CA ALA A 23 10.84 -4.98 -21.12
C ALA A 23 9.37 -4.69 -21.46
N GLY A 24 9.06 -4.40 -22.72
CA GLY A 24 7.69 -4.19 -23.20
C GLY A 24 6.81 -5.44 -23.07
N ALA A 25 7.37 -6.63 -23.36
CA ALA A 25 6.67 -7.90 -23.15
C ALA A 25 6.33 -8.14 -21.66
N ALA A 26 7.28 -7.87 -20.75
CA ALA A 26 7.04 -7.98 -19.31
C ALA A 26 6.00 -6.94 -18.82
N ALA A 27 6.07 -5.70 -19.30
CA ALA A 27 5.08 -4.66 -19.02
C ALA A 27 3.67 -5.07 -19.50
N SER A 28 3.54 -5.65 -20.69
CA SER A 28 2.26 -6.16 -21.16
C SER A 28 1.75 -7.33 -20.30
N ALA A 29 2.64 -8.22 -19.86
CA ALA A 29 2.28 -9.37 -19.03
C ALA A 29 1.79 -8.94 -17.64
N VAL A 30 2.47 -7.99 -16.98
CA VAL A 30 2.07 -7.52 -15.63
C VAL A 30 0.70 -6.83 -15.67
N LEU A 31 0.41 -6.05 -16.71
CA LEU A 31 -0.91 -5.42 -16.89
C LEU A 31 -2.01 -6.47 -17.08
N ALA A 32 -1.76 -7.50 -17.88
CA ALA A 32 -2.70 -8.58 -18.11
C ALA A 32 -2.97 -9.41 -16.82
N LEU A 33 -1.93 -9.67 -16.04
CA LEU A 33 -2.04 -10.39 -14.76
C LEU A 33 -2.82 -9.58 -13.71
N LEU A 34 -2.65 -8.26 -13.67
CA LEU A 34 -3.43 -7.38 -12.79
C LEU A 34 -4.91 -7.36 -13.19
N ASP A 35 -5.21 -7.28 -14.48
CA ASP A 35 -6.60 -7.33 -14.98
C ASP A 35 -7.27 -8.65 -14.60
N GLU A 36 -6.54 -9.76 -14.68
CA GLU A 36 -7.06 -11.07 -14.29
C GLU A 36 -7.27 -11.22 -12.79
N LEU A 37 -6.32 -10.75 -11.99
CA LEU A 37 -6.40 -10.76 -10.54
C LEU A 37 -7.63 -9.97 -10.06
N LEU A 38 -7.80 -8.75 -10.57
CA LEU A 38 -8.82 -7.83 -10.12
C LEU A 38 -10.21 -8.21 -10.66
N ASP A 39 -10.31 -8.75 -11.88
CA ASP A 39 -11.55 -9.35 -12.36
C ASP A 39 -11.97 -10.54 -11.48
N SER A 40 -11.03 -11.42 -11.10
CA SER A 40 -11.32 -12.52 -10.19
C SER A 40 -11.79 -12.04 -8.82
N TRP A 41 -11.15 -11.00 -8.26
CA TRP A 41 -11.51 -10.48 -6.94
C TRP A 41 -12.80 -9.68 -6.97
N SER A 42 -13.19 -9.12 -8.12
CA SER A 42 -14.52 -8.50 -8.28
C SER A 42 -15.67 -9.52 -8.09
N GLN A 43 -15.43 -10.77 -8.50
CA GLN A 43 -16.42 -11.85 -8.46
C GLN A 43 -16.37 -12.66 -7.17
N THR A 44 -15.17 -12.87 -6.64
CA THR A 44 -14.95 -13.66 -5.41
C THR A 44 -13.84 -13.01 -4.58
N PRO A 45 -14.16 -11.91 -3.87
CA PRO A 45 -13.16 -11.15 -3.14
C PRO A 45 -12.67 -11.94 -1.92
N PRO A 46 -11.35 -12.01 -1.67
CA PRO A 46 -10.83 -12.66 -0.48
C PRO A 46 -11.05 -11.80 0.77
N ARG A 47 -11.30 -12.46 1.91
CA ARG A 47 -11.53 -11.76 3.18
C ARG A 47 -10.23 -11.16 3.74
N VAL A 48 -10.32 -9.98 4.34
CA VAL A 48 -9.22 -9.38 5.10
C VAL A 48 -9.02 -10.14 6.42
N LEU A 49 -7.76 -10.47 6.74
CA LEU A 49 -7.43 -11.08 8.02
C LEU A 49 -7.70 -10.12 9.20
N ARG A 50 -8.02 -10.67 10.37
CA ARG A 50 -8.20 -9.88 11.61
C ARG A 50 -6.97 -9.03 11.97
N THR A 51 -5.78 -9.47 11.59
CA THR A 51 -4.50 -8.77 11.79
C THR A 51 -4.16 -7.79 10.65
N GLY A 52 -5.06 -7.64 9.67
CA GLY A 52 -4.78 -7.01 8.38
C GLY A 52 -4.07 -7.98 7.42
N GLY A 53 -4.23 -7.71 6.13
CA GLY A 53 -3.61 -8.48 5.05
C GLY A 53 -4.45 -9.63 4.49
N LEU A 54 -3.82 -10.39 3.61
CA LEU A 54 -4.36 -11.51 2.84
C LEU A 54 -3.92 -12.85 3.45
N ALA A 55 -4.83 -13.82 3.53
CA ALA A 55 -4.47 -15.15 4.00
C ALA A 55 -3.53 -15.86 3.03
N VAL A 56 -2.58 -16.66 3.56
CA VAL A 56 -1.66 -17.48 2.74
C VAL A 56 -2.41 -18.42 1.80
N ARG A 57 -3.55 -18.97 2.23
CA ARG A 57 -4.41 -19.82 1.39
C ARG A 57 -4.94 -19.06 0.19
N ASP A 58 -5.43 -17.84 0.41
CA ASP A 58 -6.06 -17.03 -0.62
C ASP A 58 -4.99 -16.48 -1.59
N LEU A 59 -3.78 -16.17 -1.10
CA LEU A 59 -2.62 -15.87 -1.95
C LEU A 59 -2.24 -17.07 -2.85
N LYS A 60 -2.22 -18.29 -2.31
CA LYS A 60 -1.95 -19.50 -3.10
C LYS A 60 -3.04 -19.79 -4.13
N ALA A 61 -4.29 -19.50 -3.80
CA ALA A 61 -5.41 -19.62 -4.74
C ALA A 61 -5.27 -18.61 -5.89
N ALA A 62 -4.90 -17.36 -5.59
CA ALA A 62 -4.60 -16.36 -6.61
C ALA A 62 -3.40 -16.78 -7.48
N ALA A 63 -2.33 -17.32 -6.88
CA ALA A 63 -1.15 -17.80 -7.61
C ALA A 63 -1.49 -18.93 -8.58
N ALA A 64 -2.26 -19.91 -8.13
CA ALA A 64 -2.71 -21.03 -8.94
C ALA A 64 -3.62 -20.58 -10.10
N ARG A 65 -4.46 -19.56 -9.86
CA ARG A 65 -5.34 -19.01 -10.92
C ARG A 65 -4.53 -18.28 -11.99
N LEU A 66 -3.59 -17.44 -11.57
CA LEU A 66 -2.76 -16.64 -12.47
C LEU A 66 -1.64 -17.44 -13.15
N ASP A 67 -1.47 -18.72 -12.82
CA ASP A 67 -0.33 -19.56 -13.23
C ASP A 67 1.03 -18.90 -12.92
N THR A 68 1.16 -18.35 -11.71
CA THR A 68 2.37 -17.67 -11.22
C THR A 68 2.88 -18.28 -9.92
N THR A 69 4.12 -17.95 -9.54
CA THR A 69 4.65 -18.35 -8.23
C THR A 69 4.06 -17.49 -7.12
N PRO A 70 3.98 -17.98 -5.87
CA PRO A 70 3.49 -17.20 -4.74
C PRO A 70 4.23 -15.87 -4.53
N GLU A 71 5.52 -15.82 -4.85
CA GLU A 71 6.36 -14.61 -4.75
C GLU A 71 5.93 -13.57 -5.80
N HIS A 72 5.73 -13.99 -7.05
CA HIS A 72 5.26 -13.10 -8.10
C HIS A 72 3.82 -12.64 -7.85
N THR A 73 2.93 -13.52 -7.36
CA THR A 73 1.57 -13.14 -6.96
C THR A 73 1.57 -12.15 -5.80
N ALA A 74 2.44 -12.33 -4.80
CA ALA A 74 2.57 -11.39 -3.70
C ALA A 74 3.01 -10.01 -4.22
N TYR A 75 3.95 -9.98 -5.17
CA TYR A 75 4.33 -8.75 -5.87
C TYR A 75 3.14 -8.10 -6.59
N LEU A 76 2.37 -8.86 -7.39
CA LEU A 76 1.20 -8.33 -8.12
C LEU A 76 0.13 -7.75 -7.20
N VAL A 77 -0.19 -8.45 -6.11
CA VAL A 77 -1.17 -8.02 -5.13
C VAL A 77 -0.74 -6.72 -4.43
N GLU A 78 0.54 -6.62 -4.07
CA GLU A 78 1.10 -5.39 -3.50
C GLU A 78 1.19 -4.25 -4.52
N LEU A 79 1.46 -4.57 -5.79
CA LEU A 79 1.45 -3.62 -6.90
C LEU A 79 0.04 -3.06 -7.14
N ALA A 80 -0.99 -3.90 -7.08
CA ALA A 80 -2.39 -3.48 -7.17
C ALA A 80 -2.76 -2.52 -6.02
N LEU A 81 -2.28 -2.79 -4.80
CA LEU A 81 -2.53 -1.92 -3.64
C LEU A 81 -1.89 -0.54 -3.81
N ILE A 82 -0.61 -0.48 -4.20
CA ILE A 82 0.10 0.80 -4.36
C ILE A 82 -0.35 1.58 -5.61
N GLY A 83 -0.96 0.90 -6.58
CA GLY A 83 -1.63 1.51 -7.72
C GLY A 83 -3.06 1.96 -7.42
N ASP A 84 -3.50 1.88 -6.16
CA ASP A 84 -4.87 2.17 -5.70
C ASP A 84 -5.96 1.35 -6.40
N LEU A 85 -5.60 0.20 -7.01
CA LEU A 85 -6.53 -0.65 -7.77
C LEU A 85 -7.33 -1.60 -6.86
N VAL A 86 -6.84 -1.87 -5.65
CA VAL A 86 -7.50 -2.73 -4.65
C VAL A 86 -7.48 -2.09 -3.27
N ALA A 87 -8.55 -2.24 -2.50
CA ALA A 87 -8.64 -1.78 -1.11
C ALA A 87 -9.55 -2.69 -0.28
N ASP A 88 -9.55 -2.51 1.04
CA ASP A 88 -10.62 -3.09 1.87
C ASP A 88 -11.93 -2.30 1.67
N ASP A 89 -13.07 -3.00 1.68
CA ASP A 89 -14.41 -2.42 1.51
C ASP A 89 -14.91 -1.63 2.75
N GLY A 90 -14.16 -1.63 3.86
CA GLY A 90 -14.52 -0.95 5.10
C GLY A 90 -15.72 -1.55 5.85
N GLU A 91 -16.21 -2.72 5.43
CA GLU A 91 -17.34 -3.40 6.07
C GLU A 91 -16.94 -4.07 7.39
N VAL A 92 -17.93 -4.53 8.17
CA VAL A 92 -17.69 -5.20 9.47
C VAL A 92 -16.87 -6.49 9.31
N ASP A 93 -17.14 -7.22 8.23
CA ASP A 93 -16.36 -8.38 7.79
C ASP A 93 -15.69 -8.02 6.46
N PRO A 94 -14.55 -7.31 6.49
CA PRO A 94 -14.05 -6.66 5.30
C PRO A 94 -13.43 -7.64 4.29
N HIS A 95 -13.53 -7.29 3.01
CA HIS A 95 -12.92 -8.02 1.89
C HIS A 95 -12.01 -7.12 1.05
N TRP A 96 -11.02 -7.72 0.41
CA TRP A 96 -10.20 -7.04 -0.58
C TRP A 96 -10.95 -6.99 -1.91
N VAL A 97 -11.31 -5.79 -2.35
CA VAL A 97 -12.14 -5.55 -3.53
C VAL A 97 -11.46 -4.55 -4.47
N PRO A 98 -11.67 -4.66 -5.80
CA PRO A 98 -11.26 -3.60 -6.72
C PRO A 98 -11.89 -2.26 -6.35
N THR A 99 -11.12 -1.18 -6.50
CA THR A 99 -11.58 0.18 -6.22
C THR A 99 -12.27 0.80 -7.44
N ALA A 100 -12.88 1.97 -7.26
CA ALA A 100 -13.35 2.78 -8.39
C ALA A 100 -12.22 3.23 -9.34
N GLU A 101 -10.96 3.25 -8.85
CA GLU A 101 -9.81 3.57 -9.70
C GLU A 101 -9.57 2.47 -10.73
N TYR A 102 -9.89 1.22 -10.40
CA TYR A 102 -9.81 0.11 -11.34
C TYR A 102 -10.71 0.33 -12.57
N ASP A 103 -11.88 0.94 -12.39
CA ASP A 103 -12.79 1.23 -13.52
C ASP A 103 -12.17 2.24 -14.49
N ALA A 104 -11.55 3.30 -13.98
CA ALA A 104 -10.84 4.29 -14.79
C ALA A 104 -9.62 3.67 -15.48
N TRP A 105 -8.81 2.95 -14.72
CA TRP A 105 -7.64 2.20 -15.18
C TRP A 105 -7.93 1.29 -16.37
N GLN A 106 -9.09 0.62 -16.39
CA GLN A 106 -9.48 -0.26 -17.50
C GLN A 106 -9.67 0.49 -18.84
N THR A 107 -9.85 1.81 -18.82
CA THR A 107 -10.05 2.63 -20.02
C THR A 107 -8.80 3.37 -20.46
N GLU A 108 -7.76 3.39 -19.63
CA GLU A 108 -6.48 4.03 -19.92
C GLU A 108 -5.65 3.22 -20.93
N PRO A 109 -4.84 3.87 -21.79
CA PRO A 109 -3.91 3.15 -22.63
C PRO A 109 -2.78 2.50 -21.80
N GLY A 110 -2.17 1.47 -22.38
CA GLY A 110 -1.23 0.60 -21.66
C GLY A 110 0.01 1.33 -21.13
N GLY A 111 0.46 2.38 -21.82
CA GLY A 111 1.64 3.15 -21.42
C GLY A 111 1.40 3.92 -20.12
N GLU A 112 0.26 4.57 -20.00
CA GLU A 112 -0.18 5.35 -18.84
C GLU A 112 -0.42 4.45 -17.64
N ARG A 113 -1.13 3.33 -17.87
CA ARG A 113 -1.30 2.27 -16.88
C ARG A 113 0.04 1.83 -16.32
N TRP A 114 0.97 1.45 -17.19
CA TRP A 114 2.31 1.02 -16.78
C TRP A 114 3.07 2.11 -16.03
N ALA A 115 3.06 3.34 -16.54
CA ALA A 115 3.78 4.46 -15.94
C ALA A 115 3.32 4.76 -14.50
N ARG A 116 2.01 4.73 -14.24
CA ARG A 116 1.46 4.90 -12.89
C ARG A 116 1.96 3.83 -11.93
N LEU A 117 1.93 2.56 -12.34
CA LEU A 117 2.45 1.46 -11.51
C LEU A 117 3.96 1.56 -11.30
N ALA A 118 4.71 1.91 -12.33
CA ALA A 118 6.16 1.99 -12.24
C ALA A 118 6.62 3.10 -11.30
N LEU A 119 5.94 4.25 -11.33
CA LEU A 119 6.16 5.35 -10.40
C LEU A 119 5.77 4.98 -8.97
N ALA A 120 4.62 4.34 -8.79
CA ALA A 120 4.17 3.85 -7.47
C ALA A 120 5.15 2.82 -6.89
N TRP A 121 5.60 1.86 -7.70
CA TRP A 121 6.61 0.86 -7.32
C TRP A 121 7.95 1.51 -6.96
N LEU A 122 8.41 2.51 -7.71
CA LEU A 122 9.64 3.23 -7.38
C LEU A 122 9.53 3.98 -6.04
N ALA A 123 8.36 4.52 -5.72
CA ALA A 123 8.14 5.36 -4.54
C ALA A 123 7.76 4.58 -3.27
N THR A 124 7.16 3.40 -3.39
CA THR A 124 6.59 2.67 -2.25
C THR A 124 7.64 2.18 -1.24
N THR A 125 7.26 2.20 0.04
CA THR A 125 8.01 1.59 1.14
C THR A 125 7.67 0.12 1.37
N ARG A 126 6.73 -0.43 0.58
CA ARG A 126 6.34 -1.84 0.66
C ARG A 126 7.37 -2.72 -0.03
N ALA A 127 7.66 -3.86 0.58
CA ALA A 127 8.69 -4.81 0.16
C ALA A 127 8.08 -6.20 -0.08
N PRO A 128 7.49 -6.46 -1.25
CA PRO A 128 6.77 -7.70 -1.53
C PRO A 128 7.62 -8.97 -1.35
N HIS A 129 8.92 -8.92 -1.64
CA HIS A 129 9.85 -10.04 -1.39
C HIS A 129 9.94 -10.50 0.07
N ARG A 130 9.41 -9.72 1.03
CA ARG A 130 9.33 -10.11 2.44
C ARG A 130 8.12 -10.99 2.75
N VAL A 131 7.13 -11.08 1.86
CA VAL A 131 5.95 -11.93 2.08
C VAL A 131 6.40 -13.39 2.25
N GLY A 132 5.85 -14.08 3.25
CA GLY A 132 6.26 -15.44 3.64
C GLY A 132 7.49 -15.51 4.55
N SER A 133 8.27 -14.43 4.69
CA SER A 133 9.35 -14.37 5.68
C SER A 133 8.81 -14.21 7.11
N ARG A 134 9.68 -14.43 8.11
CA ARG A 134 9.33 -14.22 9.52
C ARG A 134 9.84 -12.87 10.02
N THR A 135 9.02 -12.19 10.81
CA THR A 135 9.40 -10.99 11.56
C THR A 135 10.24 -11.37 12.79
N ASP A 136 10.84 -10.36 13.43
CA ASP A 136 11.56 -10.54 14.71
C ASP A 136 10.64 -11.05 15.83
N ALA A 137 9.32 -10.80 15.72
CA ALA A 137 8.28 -11.33 16.61
C ALA A 137 7.80 -12.74 16.21
N ALA A 138 8.53 -13.43 15.31
CA ALA A 138 8.22 -14.76 14.76
C ALA A 138 6.89 -14.89 14.00
N ALA A 139 6.22 -13.77 13.68
CA ALA A 139 5.02 -13.77 12.84
C ALA A 139 5.40 -13.87 11.35
N VAL A 140 4.58 -14.59 10.56
CA VAL A 140 4.75 -14.64 9.10
C VAL A 140 4.23 -13.36 8.49
N VAL A 141 5.02 -12.74 7.61
CA VAL A 141 4.62 -11.56 6.85
C VAL A 141 3.60 -11.96 5.78
N ASN A 142 2.38 -11.44 5.87
CA ASN A 142 1.32 -11.67 4.89
C ASN A 142 1.26 -10.52 3.87
N ALA A 143 0.93 -10.83 2.61
CA ALA A 143 0.63 -9.81 1.59
C ALA A 143 -0.54 -8.92 2.05
N LEU A 144 -0.55 -7.66 1.60
CA LEU A 144 -1.45 -6.58 2.00
C LEU A 144 -1.44 -6.25 3.51
N GLY A 145 -0.55 -6.89 4.27
CA GLY A 145 -0.40 -6.68 5.70
C GLY A 145 0.48 -5.47 6.01
N PRO A 146 0.44 -4.95 7.25
CA PRO A 146 1.32 -3.87 7.70
C PRO A 146 2.80 -4.29 7.73
N ASP A 147 3.09 -5.55 8.01
CA ASP A 147 4.47 -6.06 8.19
C ASP A 147 5.29 -6.14 6.90
N VAL A 148 4.65 -5.95 5.72
CA VAL A 148 5.33 -5.83 4.42
C VAL A 148 6.03 -4.47 4.28
N GLN A 149 5.65 -3.48 5.10
CA GLN A 149 6.31 -2.18 5.11
C GLN A 149 7.78 -2.31 5.53
N TRP A 150 8.68 -1.88 4.66
CA TRP A 150 10.10 -1.85 4.92
C TRP A 150 10.73 -0.58 4.31
N PRO A 151 10.65 0.57 5.01
CA PRO A 151 11.05 1.88 4.47
C PRO A 151 12.41 1.96 3.75
N PRO A 152 13.47 1.22 4.16
CA PRO A 152 14.73 1.22 3.42
C PRO A 152 14.62 0.83 1.94
N ILE A 153 13.65 -0.01 1.56
CA ILE A 153 13.50 -0.56 0.20
C ILE A 153 13.39 0.54 -0.85
N ARG A 154 12.64 1.61 -0.57
CA ARG A 154 12.47 2.75 -1.48
C ARG A 154 13.81 3.31 -1.95
N SER A 155 14.71 3.53 -0.98
CA SER A 155 16.02 4.12 -1.25
C SER A 155 17.01 3.12 -1.86
N LEU A 156 16.85 1.82 -1.59
CA LEU A 156 17.68 0.75 -2.15
C LEU A 156 17.28 0.48 -3.61
N ARG A 157 15.97 0.41 -3.89
CA ARG A 157 15.41 0.23 -5.24
C ARG A 157 15.93 1.30 -6.19
N ARG A 158 15.78 2.58 -5.82
CA ARG A 158 16.31 3.70 -6.62
C ARG A 158 17.82 3.60 -6.81
N GLU A 159 18.58 3.25 -5.78
CA GLU A 159 20.04 3.14 -5.88
C GLU A 159 20.51 1.99 -6.79
N VAL A 160 19.83 0.84 -6.77
CA VAL A 160 20.10 -0.27 -7.69
C VAL A 160 19.86 0.17 -9.14
N LEU A 161 18.74 0.86 -9.40
CA LEU A 161 18.44 1.37 -10.73
C LEU A 161 19.40 2.48 -11.18
N ASP A 162 19.80 3.39 -10.28
CA ASP A 162 20.81 4.42 -10.57
C ASP A 162 22.18 3.80 -10.90
N LEU A 163 22.55 2.68 -10.26
CA LEU A 163 23.77 1.93 -10.57
C LEU A 163 23.69 1.30 -11.96
N LEU A 164 22.56 0.67 -12.30
CA LEU A 164 22.33 0.16 -13.66
C LEU A 164 22.34 1.29 -14.70
N ALA A 165 21.77 2.45 -14.37
CA ALA A 165 21.76 3.61 -15.27
C ALA A 165 23.15 4.19 -15.50
N SER A 166 24.06 4.06 -14.52
CA SER A 166 25.45 4.52 -14.61
C SER A 166 26.36 3.61 -15.45
N ALA A 167 25.93 2.38 -15.73
CA ALA A 167 26.59 1.50 -16.68
C ALA A 167 26.24 1.88 -18.13
N GLU A 168 27.09 1.45 -19.08
CA GLU A 168 26.80 1.64 -20.51
C GLU A 168 25.44 1.02 -20.88
N PRO A 169 24.67 1.63 -21.80
CA PRO A 169 23.42 1.05 -22.28
C PRO A 169 23.58 -0.41 -22.73
N GLY A 170 22.69 -1.28 -22.28
CA GLY A 170 22.72 -2.72 -22.59
C GLY A 170 23.56 -3.59 -21.65
N VAL A 171 24.31 -3.02 -20.69
CA VAL A 171 25.08 -3.83 -19.72
C VAL A 171 24.14 -4.52 -18.72
N ALA A 172 24.20 -5.86 -18.67
CA ALA A 172 23.47 -6.68 -17.71
C ALA A 172 24.40 -7.16 -16.59
N THR A 173 24.37 -6.50 -15.44
CA THR A 173 25.27 -6.80 -14.31
C THR A 173 24.71 -7.88 -13.37
N THR A 174 25.56 -8.41 -12.48
CA THR A 174 25.16 -9.45 -11.52
C THR A 174 24.60 -8.86 -10.21
N PRO A 175 23.70 -9.57 -9.50
CA PRO A 175 23.22 -9.14 -8.18
C PRO A 175 24.37 -8.91 -7.18
N ALA A 176 25.38 -9.78 -7.18
CA ALA A 176 26.57 -9.67 -6.33
C ALA A 176 27.37 -8.39 -6.63
N GLY A 177 27.58 -8.07 -7.91
CA GLY A 177 28.28 -6.86 -8.34
C GLY A 177 27.55 -5.58 -7.89
N LEU A 178 26.23 -5.53 -8.09
CA LEU A 178 25.40 -4.43 -7.61
C LEU A 178 25.40 -4.32 -6.10
N ALA A 179 25.27 -5.44 -5.37
CA ALA A 179 25.33 -5.44 -3.92
C ALA A 179 26.68 -4.91 -3.41
N ALA A 180 27.79 -5.25 -4.07
CA ALA A 180 29.10 -4.70 -3.74
C ALA A 180 29.17 -3.18 -3.98
N ALA A 181 28.62 -2.69 -5.10
CA ALA A 181 28.56 -1.27 -5.41
C ALA A 181 27.66 -0.48 -4.44
N VAL A 182 26.52 -1.04 -4.04
CA VAL A 182 25.63 -0.46 -3.01
C VAL A 182 26.32 -0.43 -1.64
N ARG A 183 27.00 -1.52 -1.22
CA ARG A 183 27.78 -1.54 0.03
C ARG A 183 28.85 -0.45 0.04
N TRP A 184 29.50 -0.23 -1.10
CA TRP A 184 30.51 0.82 -1.24
C TRP A 184 29.91 2.22 -1.13
N ARG A 185 28.76 2.50 -1.78
CA ARG A 185 28.05 3.78 -1.66
C ARG A 185 27.46 4.01 -0.27
N ARG A 186 27.04 2.96 0.44
CA ARG A 186 26.38 3.02 1.76
C ARG A 186 27.00 2.09 2.82
N PRO A 187 28.24 2.36 3.27
CA PRO A 187 28.98 1.43 4.14
C PRO A 187 28.36 1.21 5.53
N ARG A 188 27.42 2.06 5.99
CA ARG A 188 26.76 1.94 7.31
C ARG A 188 25.25 1.69 7.24
N ARG A 189 24.64 1.63 6.06
CA ARG A 189 23.17 1.65 5.88
C ARG A 189 22.66 0.54 4.96
N VAL A 190 23.26 -0.65 5.06
CA VAL A 190 22.90 -1.82 4.26
C VAL A 190 22.52 -3.00 5.16
N PRO A 191 21.44 -3.73 4.86
CA PRO A 191 21.10 -4.94 5.58
C PRO A 191 22.13 -6.05 5.32
N ARG A 192 22.19 -7.05 6.20
CA ARG A 192 23.04 -8.24 5.99
C ARG A 192 22.61 -9.02 4.75
N THR A 193 21.32 -9.06 4.48
CA THR A 193 20.65 -9.69 3.33
C THR A 193 20.63 -8.80 2.08
N LEU A 194 21.58 -7.86 1.95
CA LEU A 194 21.55 -6.90 0.84
C LEU A 194 21.53 -7.58 -0.54
N GLU A 195 22.26 -8.68 -0.70
CA GLU A 195 22.34 -9.39 -1.98
C GLU A 195 20.98 -9.97 -2.37
N ASP A 196 20.30 -10.67 -1.43
CA ASP A 196 18.93 -11.15 -1.60
C ASP A 196 17.94 -10.01 -1.93
N VAL A 197 18.12 -8.85 -1.29
CA VAL A 197 17.31 -7.65 -1.55
C VAL A 197 17.57 -7.09 -2.95
N VAL A 198 18.83 -7.06 -3.39
CA VAL A 198 19.19 -6.61 -4.75
C VAL A 198 18.63 -7.57 -5.79
N GLU A 199 18.76 -8.88 -5.58
CA GLU A 199 18.16 -9.91 -6.43
C GLU A 199 16.64 -9.75 -6.51
N SER A 200 15.98 -9.53 -5.37
CA SER A 200 14.54 -9.26 -5.33
C SER A 200 14.16 -8.00 -6.10
N VAL A 201 14.91 -6.90 -5.95
CA VAL A 201 14.66 -5.65 -6.70
C VAL A 201 14.84 -5.86 -8.20
N LEU A 202 15.84 -6.62 -8.64
CA LEU A 202 16.04 -6.95 -10.05
C LEU A 202 14.91 -7.83 -10.59
N GLY A 203 14.43 -8.80 -9.80
CA GLY A 203 13.26 -9.62 -10.13
C GLY A 203 12.00 -8.77 -10.28
N GLU A 204 11.70 -7.92 -9.30
CA GLU A 204 10.57 -6.97 -9.35
C GLU A 204 10.68 -6.03 -10.58
N ALA A 205 11.87 -5.49 -10.86
CA ALA A 205 12.11 -4.62 -12.01
C ALA A 205 11.92 -5.36 -13.36
N ALA A 206 12.33 -6.62 -13.43
CA ALA A 206 12.15 -7.46 -14.61
C ALA A 206 10.67 -7.80 -14.82
N TRP A 207 9.93 -8.21 -13.78
CA TRP A 207 8.49 -8.46 -13.87
C TRP A 207 7.70 -7.23 -14.29
N LEU A 208 8.08 -6.06 -13.79
CA LEU A 208 7.45 -4.79 -14.16
C LEU A 208 7.78 -4.33 -15.58
N GLY A 209 8.87 -4.81 -16.20
CA GLY A 209 9.36 -4.28 -17.48
C GLY A 209 10.21 -3.01 -17.35
N VAL A 210 10.79 -2.74 -16.18
CA VAL A 210 11.81 -1.68 -15.99
C VAL A 210 13.17 -2.13 -16.53
N THR A 211 13.42 -3.45 -16.54
CA THR A 211 14.62 -4.06 -17.10
C THR A 211 14.24 -5.18 -18.07
N GLY A 212 15.04 -5.38 -19.12
CA GLY A 212 14.92 -6.50 -20.05
C GLY A 212 16.27 -7.22 -20.18
N HIS A 213 16.27 -8.56 -20.22
CA HIS A 213 17.49 -9.37 -20.28
C HIS A 213 18.59 -9.00 -19.25
N GLY A 214 18.19 -8.50 -18.08
CA GLY A 214 19.07 -8.08 -16.99
C GLY A 214 19.69 -6.69 -17.14
N ALA A 215 19.39 -5.96 -18.21
CA ALA A 215 19.83 -4.59 -18.45
C ALA A 215 18.67 -3.59 -18.30
N LEU A 216 19.00 -2.32 -17.99
CA LEU A 216 18.01 -1.25 -17.86
C LEU A 216 17.47 -0.83 -19.23
N SER A 217 16.15 -0.85 -19.41
CA SER A 217 15.48 -0.45 -20.65
C SER A 217 15.44 1.07 -20.82
N VAL A 218 15.08 1.54 -22.02
CA VAL A 218 14.80 2.96 -22.30
C VAL A 218 13.71 3.48 -21.36
N ALA A 219 12.64 2.69 -21.16
CA ALA A 219 11.57 3.05 -20.25
C ALA A 219 12.03 3.08 -18.78
N GLY A 220 12.89 2.16 -18.36
CA GLY A 220 13.50 2.17 -17.04
C GLY A 220 14.41 3.40 -16.80
N ARG A 221 15.12 3.87 -17.84
CA ARG A 221 15.89 5.12 -17.78
C ARG A 221 14.98 6.34 -17.71
N ALA A 222 13.90 6.38 -18.49
CA ALA A 222 12.91 7.44 -18.45
C ALA A 222 12.24 7.54 -17.08
N LEU A 223 11.92 6.40 -16.45
CA LEU A 223 11.37 6.33 -15.09
C LEU A 223 12.25 7.02 -14.04
N LEU A 224 13.59 6.95 -14.19
CA LEU A 224 14.51 7.62 -13.27
C LEU A 224 14.64 9.13 -13.55
N ALA A 225 14.54 9.52 -14.82
CA ALA A 225 14.78 10.87 -15.30
C ALA A 225 13.53 11.78 -15.33
N SER A 226 12.32 11.22 -15.29
CA SER A 226 11.06 11.96 -15.49
C SER A 226 10.64 12.85 -14.33
N GLU A 227 11.32 12.80 -13.19
CA GLU A 227 10.93 13.49 -11.94
C GLU A 227 9.48 13.21 -11.49
N GLY A 228 8.90 12.09 -11.93
CA GLY A 228 7.52 11.72 -11.60
C GLY A 228 6.48 12.08 -12.66
N ASP A 229 6.89 12.62 -13.81
CA ASP A 229 5.99 12.89 -14.93
C ASP A 229 5.51 11.57 -15.59
N VAL A 230 4.22 11.29 -15.44
CA VAL A 230 3.58 10.07 -15.97
C VAL A 230 3.62 10.05 -17.50
N ALA A 231 3.44 11.20 -18.18
CA ALA A 231 3.35 11.24 -19.63
C ALA A 231 4.69 10.88 -20.28
N VAL A 232 5.80 11.42 -19.75
CA VAL A 232 7.15 11.09 -20.24
C VAL A 232 7.46 9.60 -20.07
N VAL A 233 7.05 9.01 -18.96
CA VAL A 233 7.26 7.59 -18.68
C VAL A 233 6.38 6.72 -19.58
N ALA A 234 5.13 7.10 -19.80
CA ALA A 234 4.20 6.39 -20.68
C ALA A 234 4.68 6.38 -22.15
N GLU A 235 5.09 7.53 -22.67
CA GLU A 235 5.63 7.66 -24.03
C GLU A 235 6.87 6.78 -24.25
N SER A 236 7.69 6.59 -23.21
CA SER A 236 8.91 5.79 -23.33
C SER A 236 8.67 4.28 -23.48
N ILE A 237 7.57 3.75 -22.94
CA ILE A 237 7.24 2.32 -23.02
C ILE A 237 6.29 2.02 -24.19
N HIS A 238 5.50 3.01 -24.62
CA HIS A 238 4.47 2.82 -25.65
C HIS A 238 4.97 2.10 -26.92
N PRO A 239 6.14 2.42 -27.50
CA PRO A 239 6.61 1.75 -28.72
C PRO A 239 6.87 0.24 -28.55
N HIS A 240 7.02 -0.22 -27.32
CA HIS A 240 7.37 -1.60 -26.97
C HIS A 240 6.17 -2.41 -26.45
N LEU A 241 4.99 -1.78 -26.30
CA LEU A 241 3.76 -2.46 -25.95
C LEU A 241 3.02 -2.96 -27.20
N PRO A 242 2.27 -4.08 -27.11
CA PRO A 242 1.42 -4.54 -28.21
C PRO A 242 0.39 -3.47 -28.59
N ALA A 243 0.15 -3.30 -29.90
CA ALA A 243 -0.85 -2.35 -30.39
C ALA A 243 -2.26 -2.75 -29.95
N PRO A 244 -3.06 -1.82 -29.39
CA PRO A 244 -4.45 -2.08 -29.06
C PRO A 244 -5.28 -2.48 -30.27
N VAL A 245 -6.26 -3.36 -30.06
CA VAL A 245 -7.21 -3.79 -31.08
C VAL A 245 -8.58 -3.17 -30.84
N ASP A 246 -9.24 -2.79 -31.93
CA ASP A 246 -10.55 -2.14 -31.97
C ASP A 246 -11.70 -3.12 -32.21
N ALA A 247 -11.39 -4.39 -32.52
CA ALA A 247 -12.37 -5.43 -32.76
C ALA A 247 -11.83 -6.83 -32.46
N VAL A 248 -12.75 -7.75 -32.16
CA VAL A 248 -12.49 -9.18 -31.90
C VAL A 248 -12.96 -10.06 -33.06
N LEU A 249 -12.56 -11.34 -33.02
CA LEU A 249 -13.02 -12.36 -33.95
C LEU A 249 -13.98 -13.31 -33.21
N LEU A 250 -15.26 -13.29 -33.55
CA LEU A 250 -16.26 -14.19 -32.96
C LEU A 250 -16.22 -15.56 -33.64
N GLN A 251 -16.28 -16.62 -32.83
CA GLN A 251 -16.21 -18.02 -33.25
C GLN A 251 -17.46 -18.81 -32.87
N ALA A 252 -17.70 -19.92 -33.58
CA ALA A 252 -18.92 -20.73 -33.43
C ALA A 252 -18.98 -21.56 -32.13
N ASP A 253 -17.86 -21.68 -31.41
CA ASP A 253 -17.72 -22.40 -30.13
C ASP A 253 -17.99 -21.52 -28.90
N LEU A 254 -18.67 -20.38 -29.13
CA LEU A 254 -18.99 -19.36 -28.12
C LEU A 254 -17.74 -18.69 -27.55
N THR A 255 -16.76 -18.42 -28.40
CA THR A 255 -15.58 -17.65 -28.02
C THR A 255 -15.38 -16.41 -28.90
N ALA A 256 -14.66 -15.42 -28.36
CA ALA A 256 -14.12 -14.28 -29.08
C ALA A 256 -12.60 -14.24 -28.92
N ILE A 257 -11.87 -14.07 -30.02
CA ILE A 257 -10.41 -13.92 -30.02
C ILE A 257 -10.06 -12.44 -30.22
N ALA A 258 -9.35 -11.87 -29.26
CA ALA A 258 -8.69 -10.57 -29.38
C ALA A 258 -7.20 -10.79 -29.72
N PRO A 259 -6.74 -10.41 -30.94
CA PRO A 259 -5.35 -10.63 -31.36
C PRO A 259 -4.33 -9.68 -30.69
N GLY A 260 -4.80 -8.77 -29.85
CA GLY A 260 -3.99 -7.84 -29.07
C GLY A 260 -4.81 -7.30 -27.89
N PRO A 261 -4.25 -6.38 -27.10
CA PRO A 261 -4.95 -5.80 -25.95
C PRO A 261 -6.20 -5.05 -26.41
N VAL A 262 -7.35 -5.41 -25.85
CA VAL A 262 -8.60 -4.66 -26.03
C VAL A 262 -8.61 -3.48 -25.08
N THR A 263 -9.01 -2.31 -25.55
CA THR A 263 -9.03 -1.07 -24.73
C THR A 263 -10.37 -0.35 -24.84
N GLY A 264 -10.60 0.62 -23.96
CA GLY A 264 -11.77 1.50 -24.03
C GLY A 264 -13.12 0.79 -23.93
N SER A 265 -14.07 1.22 -24.78
CA SER A 265 -15.44 0.72 -24.80
C SER A 265 -15.54 -0.77 -25.15
N LEU A 266 -14.68 -1.27 -26.05
CA LEU A 266 -14.64 -2.69 -26.41
C LEU A 266 -14.28 -3.56 -25.21
N ALA A 267 -13.25 -3.17 -24.46
CA ALA A 267 -12.84 -3.90 -23.26
C ALA A 267 -13.95 -3.91 -22.20
N ALA A 268 -14.61 -2.77 -21.97
CA ALA A 268 -15.73 -2.65 -21.05
C ALA A 268 -16.91 -3.54 -21.47
N PHE A 269 -17.25 -3.54 -22.74
CA PHE A 269 -18.31 -4.40 -23.28
C PHE A 269 -17.99 -5.88 -23.09
N LEU A 270 -16.78 -6.33 -23.49
CA LEU A 270 -16.36 -7.73 -23.39
C LEU A 270 -16.40 -8.26 -21.96
N ARG A 271 -16.04 -7.46 -20.95
CA ARG A 271 -16.13 -7.85 -19.53
C ARG A 271 -17.57 -8.10 -19.08
N LEU A 272 -18.52 -7.32 -19.58
CA LEU A 272 -19.92 -7.50 -19.24
C LEU A 272 -20.49 -8.78 -19.84
N VAL A 273 -20.15 -9.06 -21.11
CA VAL A 273 -20.82 -10.10 -21.91
C VAL A 273 -20.07 -11.45 -21.94
N ALA A 274 -18.79 -11.49 -21.59
CA ALA A 274 -17.94 -12.68 -21.66
C ALA A 274 -16.96 -12.76 -20.48
N ASP A 275 -16.44 -13.96 -20.25
CA ASP A 275 -15.39 -14.22 -19.27
C ASP A 275 -14.08 -14.52 -20.00
N VAL A 276 -12.92 -14.16 -19.44
CA VAL A 276 -11.65 -14.50 -20.08
C VAL A 276 -11.29 -15.96 -19.79
N GLU A 277 -11.10 -16.74 -20.85
CA GLU A 277 -10.72 -18.16 -20.79
C GLU A 277 -9.19 -18.34 -20.85
N SER A 278 -8.50 -17.53 -21.66
CA SER A 278 -7.04 -17.58 -21.79
C SER A 278 -6.47 -16.23 -22.21
N ARG A 279 -5.29 -15.88 -21.66
CA ARG A 279 -4.50 -14.69 -22.00
C ARG A 279 -3.14 -15.10 -22.55
N GLY A 280 -3.13 -15.60 -23.79
CA GLY A 280 -1.90 -15.93 -24.53
C GLY A 280 -1.50 -14.79 -25.47
N GLY A 281 -0.80 -15.12 -26.56
CA GLY A 281 -0.53 -14.16 -27.66
C GLY A 281 -1.81 -13.58 -28.29
N ALA A 282 -2.96 -14.20 -28.05
CA ALA A 282 -4.28 -13.63 -28.23
C ALA A 282 -5.13 -13.90 -26.97
N THR A 283 -5.98 -12.95 -26.59
CA THR A 283 -6.91 -13.15 -25.47
C THR A 283 -8.17 -13.82 -25.97
N VAL A 284 -8.56 -14.92 -25.34
CA VAL A 284 -9.78 -15.68 -25.66
C VAL A 284 -10.83 -15.38 -24.60
N HIS A 285 -11.96 -14.85 -25.04
CA HIS A 285 -13.13 -14.60 -24.21
C HIS A 285 -14.19 -15.65 -24.49
N ARG A 286 -14.82 -16.21 -23.47
CA ARG A 286 -15.89 -17.21 -23.58
C ARG A 286 -17.23 -16.61 -23.18
N PHE A 287 -18.23 -16.83 -24.02
CA PHE A 287 -19.62 -16.50 -23.73
C PHE A 287 -20.30 -17.69 -23.05
N SER A 288 -21.09 -17.43 -22.02
CA SER A 288 -21.85 -18.42 -21.27
C SER A 288 -23.23 -17.91 -20.88
N ASP A 289 -24.16 -18.79 -20.49
CA ASP A 289 -25.45 -18.37 -19.91
C ASP A 289 -25.26 -17.39 -18.74
N ALA A 290 -24.21 -17.56 -17.94
CA ALA A 290 -23.90 -16.72 -16.79
C ALA A 290 -23.38 -15.33 -17.21
N SER A 291 -22.47 -15.26 -18.18
CA SER A 291 -21.91 -13.99 -18.66
C SER A 291 -22.98 -13.15 -19.37
N ILE A 292 -23.83 -13.77 -20.19
CA ILE A 292 -24.95 -13.06 -20.83
C ILE A 292 -25.94 -12.56 -19.78
N ARG A 293 -26.29 -13.39 -18.79
CA ARG A 293 -27.18 -12.98 -17.70
C ARG A 293 -26.63 -11.79 -16.91
N ARG A 294 -25.33 -11.83 -16.58
CA ARG A 294 -24.63 -10.74 -15.91
C ARG A 294 -24.77 -9.42 -16.67
N CYS A 295 -24.61 -9.45 -18.00
CA CYS A 295 -24.83 -8.28 -18.83
C CYS A 295 -26.29 -7.77 -18.75
N LEU A 296 -27.27 -8.66 -18.86
CA LEU A 296 -28.69 -8.30 -18.76
C LEU A 296 -29.07 -7.72 -17.37
N ASP A 297 -28.44 -8.21 -16.29
CA ASP A 297 -28.64 -7.70 -14.93
C ASP A 297 -28.20 -6.23 -14.78
N THR A 298 -27.32 -5.74 -15.65
CA THR A 298 -26.91 -4.32 -15.72
C THR A 298 -27.86 -3.44 -16.54
N GLY A 299 -28.97 -4.01 -17.05
CA GLY A 299 -30.02 -3.29 -17.77
C GLY A 299 -29.93 -3.34 -19.30
N TRP A 300 -28.98 -4.08 -19.87
CA TRP A 300 -28.88 -4.30 -21.31
C TRP A 300 -30.02 -5.21 -21.80
N THR A 301 -30.50 -4.99 -23.02
CA THR A 301 -31.43 -5.94 -23.68
C THR A 301 -30.66 -6.94 -24.55
N GLY A 302 -31.30 -8.07 -24.87
CA GLY A 302 -30.71 -9.05 -25.79
C GLY A 302 -30.39 -8.46 -27.18
N GLU A 303 -31.19 -7.50 -27.67
CA GLU A 303 -30.90 -6.81 -28.93
C GLU A 303 -29.71 -5.85 -28.81
N ASP A 304 -29.57 -5.14 -27.68
CA ASP A 304 -28.40 -4.29 -27.42
C ASP A 304 -27.11 -5.10 -27.38
N ILE A 305 -27.15 -6.29 -26.74
CA ILE A 305 -26.02 -7.21 -26.71
C ILE A 305 -25.64 -7.67 -28.12
N LEU A 306 -26.62 -8.08 -28.94
CA LEU A 306 -26.36 -8.50 -30.32
C LEU A 306 -25.85 -7.35 -31.19
N ALA A 307 -26.35 -6.13 -31.01
CA ALA A 307 -25.86 -4.94 -31.69
C ALA A 307 -24.40 -4.64 -31.30
N GLY A 308 -24.08 -4.67 -30.00
CA GLY A 308 -22.73 -4.49 -29.49
C GLY A 308 -21.76 -5.55 -30.01
N LEU A 309 -22.17 -6.83 -30.07
CA LEU A 309 -21.36 -7.90 -30.65
C LEU A 309 -21.07 -7.71 -32.14
N ARG A 310 -22.02 -7.13 -32.90
CA ARG A 310 -21.80 -6.83 -34.33
C ARG A 310 -20.83 -5.67 -34.53
N ASP A 311 -20.91 -4.65 -33.68
CA ASP A 311 -20.00 -3.50 -33.72
C ASP A 311 -18.57 -3.89 -33.29
N ALA A 312 -18.47 -4.73 -32.25
CA ALA A 312 -17.21 -5.19 -31.68
C ALA A 312 -16.47 -6.23 -32.54
N SER A 313 -17.07 -6.79 -33.59
CA SER A 313 -16.54 -7.96 -34.30
C SER A 313 -16.16 -7.69 -35.75
N ARG A 314 -15.01 -8.22 -36.19
CA ARG A 314 -14.65 -8.24 -37.63
C ARG A 314 -15.35 -9.35 -38.42
N THR A 315 -15.94 -10.31 -37.72
CA THR A 315 -16.71 -11.41 -38.31
C THR A 315 -18.20 -11.26 -37.97
N PRO A 316 -19.13 -11.76 -38.81
CA PRO A 316 -20.54 -11.82 -38.44
C PRO A 316 -20.75 -12.61 -37.14
N VAL A 317 -21.74 -12.23 -36.34
CA VAL A 317 -22.09 -12.94 -35.10
C VAL A 317 -22.53 -14.38 -35.45
N PRO A 318 -21.84 -15.41 -34.91
CA PRO A 318 -22.18 -16.80 -35.20
C PRO A 318 -23.57 -17.17 -34.68
N GLN A 319 -24.31 -17.99 -35.44
CA GLN A 319 -25.66 -18.44 -35.08
C GLN A 319 -25.76 -19.07 -33.68
N PRO A 320 -24.79 -19.89 -33.19
CA PRO A 320 -24.84 -20.40 -31.83
C PRO A 320 -24.84 -19.30 -30.76
N LEU A 321 -24.06 -18.23 -30.98
CA LEU A 321 -24.00 -17.09 -30.06
C LEU A 321 -25.29 -16.27 -30.11
N GLU A 322 -25.86 -16.05 -31.31
CA GLU A 322 -27.17 -15.39 -31.43
C GLU A 322 -28.26 -16.14 -30.65
N TYR A 323 -28.27 -17.47 -30.77
CA TYR A 323 -29.23 -18.31 -30.08
C TYR A 323 -29.07 -18.23 -28.55
N LEU A 324 -27.84 -18.32 -28.05
CA LEU A 324 -27.54 -18.19 -26.62
C LEU A 324 -28.07 -16.87 -26.06
N VAL A 325 -27.76 -15.74 -26.72
CA VAL A 325 -28.19 -14.41 -26.25
C VAL A 325 -29.70 -14.31 -26.22
N ARG A 326 -30.39 -14.71 -27.30
CA ARG A 326 -31.86 -14.65 -27.38
C ARG A 326 -32.53 -15.54 -26.34
N ASP A 327 -32.01 -16.74 -26.10
CA ASP A 327 -32.63 -17.66 -25.16
C ASP A 327 -32.44 -17.22 -23.70
N VAL A 328 -31.25 -16.72 -23.35
CA VAL A 328 -31.02 -16.16 -22.00
C VAL A 328 -31.86 -14.90 -21.79
N ALA A 329 -31.93 -13.99 -22.78
CA ALA A 329 -32.77 -12.79 -22.71
C ALA A 329 -34.26 -13.12 -22.53
N ARG A 330 -34.76 -14.17 -23.20
CA ARG A 330 -36.15 -14.64 -23.04
C ARG A 330 -36.42 -15.18 -21.62
N ARG A 331 -35.43 -15.82 -21.00
CA ARG A 331 -35.53 -16.40 -19.64
C ARG A 331 -35.30 -15.36 -18.53
N HIS A 332 -34.59 -14.27 -18.83
CA HIS A 332 -34.26 -13.18 -17.89
C HIS A 332 -35.52 -12.40 -17.46
N GLY A 333 -35.58 -12.01 -16.19
CA GLY A 333 -36.69 -11.21 -15.64
C GLY A 333 -38.05 -11.92 -15.54
N THR A 334 -38.12 -13.23 -15.78
CA THR A 334 -39.34 -14.06 -15.62
C THR A 334 -39.79 -14.18 -14.17
N VAL A 335 -38.84 -14.20 -13.23
CA VAL A 335 -39.08 -14.14 -11.78
C VAL A 335 -38.65 -12.77 -11.28
N ARG A 336 -39.52 -12.10 -10.53
CA ARG A 336 -39.26 -10.74 -10.01
C ARG A 336 -39.28 -10.75 -8.48
N VAL A 337 -38.18 -10.29 -7.90
CA VAL A 337 -38.06 -10.12 -6.45
C VAL A 337 -38.21 -8.64 -6.13
N ARG A 338 -38.97 -8.32 -5.09
CA ARG A 338 -39.14 -6.96 -4.57
C ARG A 338 -38.78 -6.97 -3.10
N GLY A 339 -37.82 -6.13 -2.71
CA GLY A 339 -37.57 -5.85 -1.30
C GLY A 339 -38.79 -5.18 -0.68
N VAL A 340 -39.25 -5.71 0.44
CA VAL A 340 -40.26 -5.09 1.30
C VAL A 340 -39.55 -4.54 2.52
N GLY A 341 -39.74 -3.26 2.81
CA GLY A 341 -39.11 -2.60 3.96
C GLY A 341 -39.69 -3.11 5.27
N ALA A 342 -41.00 -3.37 5.31
CA ALA A 342 -41.67 -3.98 6.44
C ALA A 342 -42.86 -4.83 6.02
N ILE A 343 -43.19 -5.81 6.85
CA ILE A 343 -44.37 -6.65 6.74
C ILE A 343 -45.23 -6.40 7.98
N VAL A 344 -46.52 -6.16 7.78
CA VAL A 344 -47.51 -6.02 8.85
C VAL A 344 -48.42 -7.24 8.78
N ARG A 345 -48.42 -8.03 9.85
CA ARG A 345 -49.26 -9.23 9.98
C ARG A 345 -50.32 -8.99 11.04
N SER A 346 -51.56 -9.33 10.73
CA SER A 346 -52.69 -9.27 11.68
C SER A 346 -53.67 -10.39 11.36
N GLU A 347 -54.18 -11.07 12.38
CA GLU A 347 -55.28 -12.02 12.23
C GLU A 347 -56.63 -11.30 12.02
N ASP A 348 -56.69 -10.01 12.35
CA ASP A 348 -57.84 -9.15 12.08
C ASP A 348 -57.70 -8.49 10.70
N GLU A 349 -58.41 -9.05 9.71
CA GLU A 349 -58.46 -8.54 8.35
C GLU A 349 -59.15 -7.18 8.25
N ALA A 350 -60.19 -6.94 9.06
CA ALA A 350 -60.91 -5.66 9.05
C ALA A 350 -60.02 -4.53 9.54
N GLY A 351 -59.18 -4.79 10.54
CA GLY A 351 -58.14 -3.87 10.99
C GLY A 351 -57.14 -3.49 9.89
N LEU A 352 -56.74 -4.45 9.04
CA LEU A 352 -55.85 -4.18 7.90
C LEU A 352 -56.54 -3.33 6.82
N ASP A 353 -57.83 -3.52 6.59
CA ASP A 353 -58.60 -2.69 5.67
C ASP A 353 -58.75 -1.24 6.15
N VAL A 354 -58.90 -1.04 7.47
CA VAL A 354 -58.88 0.29 8.09
C VAL A 354 -57.51 0.95 7.88
N MET A 355 -56.40 0.20 8.05
CA MET A 355 -55.05 0.73 7.80
C MET A 355 -54.86 1.15 6.35
N LEU A 356 -55.32 0.34 5.38
CA LEU A 356 -55.21 0.65 3.95
C LEU A 356 -56.05 1.87 3.54
N ALA A 357 -57.22 2.07 4.17
CA ALA A 357 -58.09 3.20 3.89
C ALA A 357 -57.65 4.51 4.57
N ASN A 358 -56.78 4.44 5.58
CA ASN A 358 -56.34 5.62 6.31
C ASN A 358 -55.36 6.47 5.48
N ARG A 359 -55.83 7.64 5.03
CA ARG A 359 -55.03 8.60 4.25
C ARG A 359 -53.78 9.12 4.99
N ARG A 360 -53.78 9.12 6.32
CA ARG A 360 -52.61 9.54 7.11
C ARG A 360 -51.48 8.52 7.05
N LEU A 361 -51.78 7.25 6.78
CA LEU A 361 -50.79 6.19 6.53
C LEU A 361 -50.35 6.12 5.05
N ALA A 362 -50.79 7.03 4.18
CA ALA A 362 -50.47 6.98 2.75
C ALA A 362 -48.95 6.98 2.47
N ALA A 363 -48.16 7.66 3.31
CA ALA A 363 -46.70 7.66 3.20
C ALA A 363 -46.06 6.28 3.42
N LEU A 364 -46.74 5.36 4.13
CA LEU A 364 -46.29 3.97 4.27
C LEU A 364 -46.53 3.13 3.01
N GLN A 365 -47.29 3.62 2.02
CA GLN A 365 -47.60 2.90 0.78
C GLN A 365 -48.01 1.44 1.00
N LEU A 366 -48.87 1.21 2.00
CA LEU A 366 -49.31 -0.14 2.38
C LEU A 366 -49.96 -0.85 1.20
N ARG A 367 -49.58 -2.12 0.97
CA ARG A 367 -50.16 -2.99 -0.05
C ARG A 367 -50.50 -4.36 0.53
N ARG A 368 -51.73 -4.82 0.29
CA ARG A 368 -52.18 -6.16 0.69
C ARG A 368 -51.59 -7.21 -0.28
N ILE A 369 -50.90 -8.20 0.28
CA ILE A 369 -50.32 -9.32 -0.49
C ILE A 369 -50.95 -10.67 -0.12
N ALA A 370 -51.62 -10.73 1.04
CA ALA A 370 -52.44 -11.83 1.50
C ALA A 370 -53.54 -11.28 2.42
N PRO A 371 -54.60 -12.05 2.76
CA PRO A 371 -55.67 -11.56 3.63
C PRO A 371 -55.16 -10.98 4.95
N THR A 372 -54.20 -11.64 5.59
CA THR A 372 -53.67 -11.23 6.91
C THR A 372 -52.33 -10.49 6.84
N VAL A 373 -51.91 -10.03 5.64
CA VAL A 373 -50.56 -9.48 5.43
C VAL A 373 -50.56 -8.24 4.54
N LEU A 374 -50.03 -7.14 5.09
CA LEU A 374 -49.67 -5.93 4.35
C LEU A 374 -48.14 -5.83 4.21
N THR A 375 -47.71 -5.14 3.17
CA THR A 375 -46.30 -4.79 2.93
C THR A 375 -46.15 -3.30 2.79
N SER A 376 -45.00 -2.79 3.22
CA SER A 376 -44.59 -1.40 3.04
C SER A 376 -43.15 -1.36 2.51
N PRO A 377 -42.79 -0.42 1.61
CA PRO A 377 -41.40 -0.12 1.30
C PRO A 377 -40.67 0.62 2.43
N ALA A 378 -41.39 1.20 3.40
CA ALA A 378 -40.80 1.86 4.55
C ALA A 378 -40.20 0.84 5.54
N GLY A 379 -39.14 1.23 6.24
CA GLY A 379 -38.50 0.37 7.25
C GLY A 379 -39.42 0.10 8.45
N PRO A 380 -39.18 -1.00 9.19
CA PRO A 380 -40.09 -1.45 10.25
C PRO A 380 -40.20 -0.44 11.40
N GLU A 381 -39.13 0.30 11.71
CA GLU A 381 -39.13 1.40 12.69
C GLU A 381 -40.14 2.49 12.34
N VAL A 382 -40.13 2.95 11.07
CA VAL A 382 -41.03 4.01 10.58
C VAL A 382 -42.47 3.53 10.55
N VAL A 383 -42.69 2.26 10.16
CA VAL A 383 -44.03 1.65 10.15
C VAL A 383 -44.57 1.52 11.58
N LEU A 384 -43.76 1.07 12.53
CA LEU A 384 -44.13 0.96 13.94
C LEU A 384 -44.49 2.33 14.54
N GLU A 385 -43.71 3.36 14.24
CA GLU A 385 -43.93 4.72 14.73
C GLU A 385 -45.23 5.32 14.17
N MET A 386 -45.39 5.35 12.84
CA MET A 386 -46.58 5.92 12.19
C MET A 386 -47.86 5.17 12.56
N LEU A 387 -47.81 3.85 12.70
CA LEU A 387 -48.97 3.08 13.16
C LEU A 387 -49.35 3.43 14.61
N ARG A 388 -48.38 3.66 15.50
CA ARG A 388 -48.66 4.11 16.88
C ARG A 388 -49.24 5.52 16.91
N GLU A 389 -48.70 6.43 16.11
CA GLU A 389 -49.21 7.79 15.98
C GLU A 389 -50.66 7.84 15.52
N GLU A 390 -51.04 6.92 14.61
CA GLU A 390 -52.40 6.78 14.11
C GLU A 390 -53.31 5.89 14.98
N GLY A 391 -52.88 5.56 16.20
CA GLY A 391 -53.70 4.89 17.22
C GLY A 391 -53.77 3.37 17.09
N PHE A 392 -52.96 2.75 16.23
CA PHE A 392 -52.79 1.30 16.20
C PHE A 392 -51.79 0.85 17.28
N SER A 393 -51.82 -0.43 17.64
CA SER A 393 -50.94 -1.01 18.67
C SER A 393 -49.98 -2.06 18.08
N PRO A 394 -49.02 -1.67 17.23
CA PRO A 394 -48.12 -2.62 16.57
C PRO A 394 -46.94 -3.01 17.48
N VAL A 395 -46.45 -4.23 17.25
CA VAL A 395 -45.32 -4.83 17.95
C VAL A 395 -44.25 -5.22 16.94
N GLY A 396 -42.97 -4.99 17.26
CA GLY A 396 -41.86 -5.41 16.40
C GLY A 396 -41.67 -6.92 16.46
N GLU A 397 -41.44 -7.55 15.31
CA GLU A 397 -41.02 -8.96 15.21
C GLU A 397 -39.58 -9.02 14.68
N SER A 398 -38.81 -9.99 15.16
CA SER A 398 -37.49 -10.34 14.63
C SER A 398 -37.63 -11.03 13.27
N PRO A 399 -36.54 -11.18 12.50
CA PRO A 399 -36.55 -11.99 11.28
C PRO A 399 -36.96 -13.46 11.50
N SER A 400 -36.89 -13.98 12.74
CA SER A 400 -37.35 -15.32 13.10
C SER A 400 -38.80 -15.36 13.62
N GLY A 401 -39.54 -14.24 13.56
CA GLY A 401 -40.94 -14.14 13.97
C GLY A 401 -41.15 -14.00 15.49
N THR A 402 -40.09 -13.77 16.26
CA THR A 402 -40.19 -13.54 17.71
C THR A 402 -40.36 -12.04 18.00
N VAL A 403 -41.26 -11.70 18.93
CA VAL A 403 -41.48 -10.30 19.32
C VAL A 403 -40.19 -9.69 19.89
N THR A 404 -39.78 -8.55 19.33
CA THR A 404 -38.58 -7.80 19.73
C THR A 404 -38.93 -6.49 20.43
N VAL A 405 -38.19 -6.19 21.49
CA VAL A 405 -38.19 -4.89 22.17
C VAL A 405 -36.98 -4.10 21.67
N PRO A 406 -37.15 -2.88 21.12
CA PRO A 406 -36.05 -2.20 20.45
C PRO A 406 -35.00 -1.68 21.44
N THR A 407 -33.73 -2.02 21.19
CA THR A 407 -32.54 -1.34 21.74
C THR A 407 -31.85 -0.59 20.61
N ARG A 408 -31.77 0.75 20.70
CA ARG A 408 -31.25 1.62 19.64
C ARG A 408 -29.71 1.69 19.66
N PRO A 409 -28.97 1.32 18.59
CA PRO A 409 -27.57 1.67 18.44
C PRO A 409 -27.41 2.79 17.40
N VAL A 410 -26.69 3.85 17.78
CA VAL A 410 -26.25 4.91 16.86
C VAL A 410 -24.95 4.44 16.20
N ARG A 411 -24.88 4.45 14.86
CA ARG A 411 -23.62 4.24 14.11
C ARG A 411 -23.31 5.48 13.26
N ARG A 412 -22.06 5.95 13.33
CA ARG A 412 -21.43 6.86 12.37
C ARG A 412 -20.13 6.19 11.90
N ALA A 413 -19.82 6.26 10.61
CA ALA A 413 -18.55 5.82 10.06
C ALA A 413 -17.80 7.02 9.45
N VAL A 414 -16.49 7.04 9.64
CA VAL A 414 -15.53 7.98 9.05
C VAL A 414 -14.65 7.17 8.09
N ARG A 415 -14.54 7.63 6.84
CA ARG A 415 -13.67 7.05 5.80
C ARG A 415 -12.20 7.15 6.25
N ARG A 416 -11.45 6.05 6.23
CA ARG A 416 -9.99 6.03 6.40
C ARG A 416 -9.32 5.82 5.04
N ALA A 417 -8.31 6.62 4.72
CA ALA A 417 -7.41 6.34 3.61
C ALA A 417 -6.50 5.15 4.00
N SER A 418 -6.26 4.24 3.06
CA SER A 418 -5.63 2.93 3.30
C SER A 418 -4.09 2.96 3.33
N VAL A 419 -3.43 4.02 2.84
CA VAL A 419 -1.97 4.09 2.80
C VAL A 419 -1.48 5.46 3.27
N ASP A 420 -0.87 5.49 4.45
CA ASP A 420 -0.20 6.69 4.96
C ASP A 420 1.09 6.91 4.16
N SER A 421 1.14 7.97 3.35
CA SER A 421 2.38 8.31 2.66
C SER A 421 3.42 8.67 3.72
N ALA A 422 4.50 7.89 3.84
CA ALA A 422 5.61 8.28 4.70
C ALA A 422 6.12 9.65 4.23
N LEU A 423 5.79 10.70 4.99
CA LEU A 423 6.21 12.07 4.72
C LEU A 423 7.72 12.16 4.88
N VAL A 424 8.46 11.83 3.84
CA VAL A 424 9.90 12.09 3.77
C VAL A 424 10.07 13.47 3.15
N HIS A 425 10.32 14.47 3.99
CA HIS A 425 10.78 15.77 3.49
C HIS A 425 12.17 15.57 2.88
N ALA A 426 12.26 15.67 1.56
CA ALA A 426 13.54 15.70 0.87
C ALA A 426 14.26 17.01 1.25
N MET A 427 15.46 16.88 1.82
CA MET A 427 16.31 18.05 2.06
C MET A 427 17.00 18.43 0.75
N ASP A 428 16.97 19.72 0.40
CA ASP A 428 17.65 20.18 -0.79
C ASP A 428 19.20 20.15 -0.61
N ARG A 429 19.94 20.27 -1.72
CA ARG A 429 21.41 20.24 -1.68
C ARG A 429 22.02 21.39 -0.87
N ALA A 430 21.36 22.54 -0.78
CA ALA A 430 21.85 23.67 -0.01
C ALA A 430 21.73 23.40 1.50
N GLN A 431 20.61 22.82 1.94
CA GLN A 431 20.36 22.37 3.31
C GLN A 431 21.35 21.28 3.72
N ILE A 432 21.56 20.27 2.86
CA ILE A 432 22.59 19.23 3.09
C ILE A 432 23.98 19.88 3.18
N GLY A 433 24.31 20.81 2.29
CA GLY A 433 25.59 21.52 2.30
C GLY A 433 25.83 22.30 3.60
N SER A 434 24.79 22.96 4.12
CA SER A 434 24.83 23.70 5.38
C SER A 434 25.06 22.78 6.58
N LEU A 435 24.32 21.65 6.64
CA LEU A 435 24.50 20.66 7.71
C LEU A 435 25.89 20.01 7.68
N VAL A 436 26.38 19.61 6.50
CA VAL A 436 27.72 19.02 6.36
C VAL A 436 28.79 20.01 6.77
N SER A 437 28.65 21.29 6.39
CA SER A 437 29.58 22.35 6.79
C SER A 437 29.57 22.56 8.31
N GLY A 438 28.38 22.56 8.94
CA GLY A 438 28.24 22.64 10.39
C GLY A 438 28.88 21.45 11.11
N LEU A 439 28.67 20.21 10.61
CA LEU A 439 29.29 19.01 11.17
C LEU A 439 30.81 19.04 11.04
N ARG A 440 31.33 19.40 9.86
CA ARG A 440 32.79 19.53 9.64
C ARG A 440 33.39 20.61 10.52
N ALA A 441 32.72 21.77 10.64
CA ALA A 441 33.17 22.83 11.53
C ALA A 441 33.19 22.37 13.00
N ALA A 442 32.18 21.61 13.44
CA ALA A 442 32.12 21.03 14.78
C ALA A 442 33.22 19.98 15.01
N GLU A 443 33.48 19.12 14.02
CA GLU A 443 34.54 18.11 14.05
C GLU A 443 35.93 18.75 14.07
N SER A 444 36.18 19.76 13.21
CA SER A 444 37.41 20.55 13.24
C SER A 444 37.60 21.29 14.56
N HIS A 445 36.53 21.81 15.17
CA HIS A 445 36.60 22.38 16.52
C HIS A 445 36.87 21.34 17.60
N ALA A 446 36.36 20.11 17.46
CA ALA A 446 36.63 19.01 18.37
C ALA A 446 38.08 18.52 18.25
N GLN A 447 38.58 18.38 17.02
CA GLN A 447 39.97 18.03 16.71
C GLN A 447 40.93 19.15 17.14
N ALA A 448 40.58 20.42 16.93
CA ALA A 448 41.36 21.55 17.43
C ALA A 448 41.39 21.58 18.96
N ARG A 449 40.30 21.25 19.66
CA ARG A 449 40.31 21.06 21.13
C ARG A 449 41.17 19.89 21.56
N ALA A 450 41.14 18.77 20.82
CA ALA A 450 41.97 17.61 21.10
C ALA A 450 43.46 17.88 20.83
N ALA A 451 43.78 18.64 19.78
CA ALA A 451 45.13 19.02 19.39
C ALA A 451 45.70 20.19 20.22
N ALA A 452 44.84 21.10 20.70
CA ALA A 452 45.17 22.15 21.66
C ALA A 452 45.31 21.63 23.10
N ALA A 453 45.21 20.30 23.31
CA ALA A 453 45.62 19.65 24.53
C ALA A 453 47.07 19.10 24.44
N PRO A 454 48.10 19.96 24.47
CA PRO A 454 49.38 19.63 25.07
C PRO A 454 49.62 20.54 26.30
N GLY A 455 49.42 19.98 27.49
CA GLY A 455 50.02 20.42 28.76
C GLY A 455 49.50 21.71 29.44
N GLY A 456 48.78 21.55 30.56
CA GLY A 456 48.57 22.58 31.60
C GLY A 456 47.13 23.09 31.70
N ARG A 457 46.27 22.57 32.58
CA ARG A 457 46.45 22.48 34.03
C ARG A 457 46.39 21.03 34.54
N SER A 458 47.46 20.61 35.22
CA SER A 458 47.55 19.32 35.90
C SER A 458 46.71 19.36 37.18
N GLY A 459 45.41 19.12 37.06
CA GLY A 459 44.60 18.67 38.19
C GLY A 459 44.58 17.13 38.21
N PRO A 460 44.52 16.50 39.40
CA PRO A 460 44.46 15.04 39.56
C PRO A 460 43.37 14.40 38.68
N ALA A 461 43.58 13.14 38.32
CA ALA A 461 42.56 12.36 37.63
C ALA A 461 41.30 12.34 38.51
N ILE A 462 40.17 12.79 37.97
CA ILE A 462 38.90 12.81 38.69
C ILE A 462 38.29 11.41 38.54
N PRO A 463 38.25 10.58 39.60
CA PRO A 463 37.60 9.28 39.54
C PRO A 463 36.10 9.45 39.32
N ALA A 464 35.50 8.49 38.61
CA ALA A 464 34.04 8.37 38.57
C ALA A 464 33.57 7.89 39.96
N ASN A 465 33.06 8.81 40.75
CA ASN A 465 32.58 8.52 42.10
C ASN A 465 31.08 8.26 42.07
N ASP A 466 30.62 7.33 42.91
CA ASP A 466 29.21 7.27 43.24
C ASP A 466 28.75 8.57 43.95
N PRO A 467 27.44 8.90 43.92
CA PRO A 467 26.93 10.13 44.51
C PRO A 467 27.22 10.27 46.01
N THR A 468 27.29 9.15 46.77
CA THR A 468 27.59 9.16 48.20
C THR A 468 29.05 9.56 48.48
N THR A 469 30.00 9.00 47.72
CA THR A 469 31.42 9.36 47.77
C THR A 469 31.63 10.82 47.37
N SER A 470 30.94 11.29 46.32
CA SER A 470 31.02 12.69 45.88
C SER A 470 30.54 13.67 46.97
N VAL A 471 29.46 13.35 47.68
CA VAL A 471 28.96 14.17 48.79
C VAL A 471 29.92 14.15 49.98
N ALA A 472 30.54 13.01 50.29
CA ALA A 472 31.50 12.89 51.37
C ALA A 472 32.72 13.79 51.13
N VAL A 473 33.34 13.71 49.95
CA VAL A 473 34.50 14.53 49.55
C VAL A 473 34.13 16.02 49.56
N LEU A 474 32.93 16.39 49.10
CA LEU A 474 32.48 17.79 49.14
C LEU A 474 32.26 18.31 50.56
N ARG A 475 31.71 17.48 51.47
CA ARG A 475 31.52 17.87 52.87
C ARG A 475 32.85 18.05 53.60
N GLU A 476 33.80 17.17 53.34
CA GLU A 476 35.16 17.26 53.87
C GLU A 476 35.86 18.53 53.36
N ALA A 477 35.77 18.81 52.06
CA ALA A 477 36.31 20.03 51.48
C ALA A 477 35.68 21.32 52.03
N ILE A 478 34.37 21.32 52.32
CA ILE A 478 33.69 22.44 52.99
C ILE A 478 34.20 22.62 54.42
N ALA A 479 34.36 21.53 55.17
CA ALA A 479 34.84 21.58 56.55
C ALA A 479 36.29 22.12 56.62
N ASP A 480 37.12 21.72 55.66
CA ASP A 480 38.54 22.07 55.62
C ASP A 480 38.84 23.35 54.81
N GLY A 481 37.83 23.95 54.18
CA GLY A 481 37.97 25.14 53.34
C GLY A 481 38.87 24.94 52.11
N ARG A 482 38.94 23.72 51.56
CA ARG A 482 39.81 23.37 50.42
C ARG A 482 39.07 23.36 49.10
N ALA A 483 39.81 23.59 48.01
CA ALA A 483 39.29 23.41 46.66
C ALA A 483 39.15 21.92 46.31
N VAL A 484 38.25 21.63 45.38
CA VAL A 484 38.11 20.30 44.77
C VAL A 484 38.09 20.43 43.25
N TRP A 485 38.64 19.42 42.58
CA TRP A 485 38.44 19.22 41.15
C TRP A 485 37.16 18.46 40.91
N LEU A 486 36.27 19.04 40.10
CA LEU A 486 34.93 18.50 39.87
C LEU A 486 34.68 18.28 38.38
N GLY A 487 34.17 17.09 38.04
CA GLY A 487 33.56 16.80 36.75
C GLY A 487 32.06 17.08 36.82
N TYR A 488 31.52 17.90 35.92
CA TYR A 488 30.11 18.30 35.89
C TYR A 488 29.51 18.18 34.49
N SER A 489 28.28 17.67 34.37
CA SER A 489 27.50 17.68 33.13
C SER A 489 26.51 18.86 33.09
N ASP A 490 26.58 19.68 32.03
CA ASP A 490 25.65 20.78 31.82
C ASP A 490 24.25 20.32 31.33
N GLY A 491 23.31 21.26 31.20
CA GLY A 491 21.93 20.97 30.77
C GLY A 491 21.80 20.43 29.34
N ILE A 492 22.88 20.41 28.55
CA ILE A 492 22.94 19.89 27.17
C ILE A 492 23.77 18.58 27.13
N GLY A 493 24.22 18.08 28.29
CA GLY A 493 24.95 16.81 28.43
C GLY A 493 26.46 16.92 28.16
N ARG A 494 27.05 18.12 28.11
CA ARG A 494 28.51 18.28 27.97
C ARG A 494 29.18 18.18 29.34
N THR A 495 30.22 17.35 29.45
CA THR A 495 31.02 17.23 30.66
C THR A 495 32.15 18.28 30.68
N GLN A 496 32.27 19.00 31.78
CA GLN A 496 33.31 20.01 32.02
C GLN A 496 34.09 19.68 33.30
N ARG A 497 35.37 20.05 33.33
CA ARG A 497 36.21 20.00 34.54
C ARG A 497 36.35 21.41 35.08
N LEU A 498 36.16 21.59 36.38
CA LEU A 498 36.34 22.88 37.04
C LEU A 498 36.97 22.71 38.43
N LEU A 499 37.83 23.66 38.81
CA LEU A 499 38.27 23.82 40.19
C LEU A 499 37.17 24.57 40.94
N PHE A 500 36.69 23.98 42.03
CA PHE A 500 35.52 24.44 42.77
C PHE A 500 35.86 24.60 44.25
N TYR A 501 35.52 25.74 44.84
CA TYR A 501 35.64 26.01 46.27
C TYR A 501 34.25 25.85 46.88
N PRO A 502 33.90 24.66 47.44
CA PRO A 502 32.57 24.42 47.97
C PRO A 502 32.40 25.17 49.30
N GLU A 503 31.28 25.89 49.45
CA GLU A 503 30.99 26.67 50.66
C GLU A 503 29.83 26.07 51.44
N ARG A 504 28.82 25.53 50.74
CA ARG A 504 27.62 24.98 51.36
C ARG A 504 27.05 23.84 50.53
N LEU A 505 26.55 22.81 51.21
CA LEU A 505 25.88 21.67 50.60
C LEU A 505 24.51 21.48 51.27
N ASP A 506 23.43 21.66 50.50
CA ASP A 506 22.05 21.64 50.99
C ASP A 506 21.11 21.06 49.92
N GLY A 507 20.12 20.26 50.34
CA GLY A 507 19.05 19.75 49.46
C GLY A 507 19.51 19.07 48.16
N GLY A 508 20.66 18.37 48.15
CA GLY A 508 21.18 17.71 46.94
C GLY A 508 21.89 18.67 45.96
N ARG A 509 22.24 19.87 46.40
CA ARG A 509 23.01 20.88 45.66
C ARG A 509 24.23 21.33 46.47
N VAL A 510 25.28 21.73 45.75
CA VAL A 510 26.47 22.35 46.33
C VAL A 510 26.64 23.75 45.74
N SER A 511 26.81 24.75 46.60
CA SER A 511 27.11 26.13 46.22
C SER A 511 28.54 26.47 46.62
N GLY A 512 29.22 27.23 45.77
CA GLY A 512 30.61 27.58 45.95
C GLY A 512 31.13 28.45 44.81
N VAL A 513 32.41 28.75 44.83
CA VAL A 513 33.04 29.64 43.85
C VAL A 513 33.90 28.84 42.88
N SER A 514 33.79 29.15 41.60
CA SER A 514 34.68 28.64 40.55
C SER A 514 35.05 29.77 39.61
N ASP A 515 36.35 29.95 39.37
CA ASP A 515 36.89 31.06 38.57
C ASP A 515 36.35 32.45 39.00
N GLY A 516 36.19 32.67 40.30
CA GLY A 516 35.69 33.94 40.88
C GLY A 516 34.18 34.16 40.75
N ILE A 517 33.42 33.19 40.22
CA ILE A 517 31.97 33.29 40.05
C ILE A 517 31.28 32.29 40.99
N THR A 518 30.29 32.76 41.76
CA THR A 518 29.44 31.91 42.59
C THR A 518 28.56 31.02 41.69
N ARG A 519 28.63 29.70 41.91
CA ARG A 519 27.86 28.70 41.17
C ARG A 519 27.14 27.77 42.14
N THR A 520 25.96 27.31 41.74
CA THR A 520 25.20 26.26 42.43
C THR A 520 25.03 25.07 41.50
N LEU A 521 25.57 23.92 41.88
CA LEU A 521 25.58 22.69 41.09
C LEU A 521 24.73 21.61 41.76
N SER A 522 23.97 20.84 40.97
CA SER A 522 23.22 19.69 41.49
C SER A 522 24.11 18.46 41.58
N ILE A 523 24.06 17.75 42.71
CA ILE A 523 24.94 16.60 42.99
C ILE A 523 24.79 15.48 41.95
N HIS A 524 23.56 15.21 41.48
CA HIS A 524 23.30 14.18 40.45
C HIS A 524 23.92 14.48 39.07
N ARG A 525 24.46 15.69 38.86
CA ARG A 525 25.17 16.09 37.65
C ARG A 525 26.68 16.10 37.81
N ILE A 526 27.16 15.76 39.01
CA ILE A 526 28.58 15.63 39.29
C ILE A 526 28.99 14.23 38.85
N THR A 527 29.91 14.15 37.89
CA THR A 527 30.42 12.88 37.36
C THR A 527 31.60 12.35 38.18
N GLY A 528 32.19 13.17 39.04
CA GLY A 528 33.29 12.80 39.94
C GLY A 528 33.86 14.01 40.67
N VAL A 529 34.48 13.78 41.84
CA VAL A 529 35.11 14.80 42.68
C VAL A 529 36.41 14.26 43.26
N VAL A 530 37.46 15.07 43.29
CA VAL A 530 38.68 14.75 44.03
C VAL A 530 39.19 16.02 44.71
N ALA A 531 39.72 15.89 45.93
CA ALA A 531 40.35 17.00 46.61
C ALA A 531 41.58 17.50 45.81
N ASP A 532 41.80 18.81 45.83
CA ASP A 532 43.02 19.42 45.28
C ASP A 532 44.23 19.15 46.19
#